data_AF-A0A357WV29-F1
#
_entry.id   AF-A0A357WV29-F1
#
_cell.length_a   1.000
_cell.length_b   1.000
_cell.length_c   1.000
_cell.angle_alpha   90.00
_cell.angle_beta   90.00
_cell.angle_gamma   90.00
#
_symmetry.space_group_name_H-M   'P 1'
#
loop_
_entity.id
_entity.type
_entity.pdbx_description
1 polymer ?
#
loop_
_entity_poly.entity_id
_entity_poly.type
_entity_poly.pdbx_seq_one_letter_code
_entity_poly.pdbx_strand_id
1 'polypeptide(L)'
;MTMDPVWTGVFIGASALVIIVLSIIINRKHKKTASIAGKPVPLFSTIPELNEAIEFTGFAYDESQDIFYSLMNPWQRDFGYCRFYDEAMATLSMIIDAEPIYFDYDGRHWLIQFWKGQYGMTTGGEVGIYCTDSDDTELIDWNGRLYKCVSDDERLDIYQTLYKNSHPLFTRHEKHWWLTGFVLGEFSQPEELSMIIRLTFKDLEMRDAFLKGLREAGYSPQEYRVKRDMVAIYYGTPHTSQPLTRTKITDSLTQSRNREFCEIYQRITAPFNSITDKLNALRQENEELYNMAIHFGKQRELFQSLNKLKREREAANDNQQSSE
;
A
#
# COMPACT_ATOMS: atom_id res chain seq x y z
N MET A 1 -13.88 -44.67 -32.45
CA MET A 1 -15.22 -44.96 -31.87
C MET A 1 -15.77 -43.66 -31.32
N THR A 2 -16.67 -43.00 -32.05
CA THR A 2 -17.39 -41.81 -31.57
C THR A 2 -18.56 -42.27 -30.72
N MET A 3 -18.66 -41.77 -29.49
CA MET A 3 -19.82 -42.07 -28.63
C MET A 3 -21.10 -41.58 -29.31
N ASP A 4 -22.12 -42.43 -29.25
CA ASP A 4 -23.46 -42.13 -29.74
C ASP A 4 -24.00 -40.85 -29.06
N PRO A 5 -24.52 -39.87 -29.83
CA PRO A 5 -25.03 -38.59 -29.32
C PRO A 5 -26.01 -38.70 -28.15
N VAL A 6 -26.79 -39.79 -28.09
CA VAL A 6 -27.75 -40.05 -27.01
C VAL A 6 -27.01 -40.27 -25.68
N TRP A 7 -25.94 -41.06 -25.71
CA TRP A 7 -25.14 -41.34 -24.51
C TRP A 7 -24.38 -40.09 -24.05
N THR A 8 -23.88 -39.28 -24.98
CA THR A 8 -23.23 -37.99 -24.65
C THR A 8 -24.16 -37.05 -23.90
N GLY A 9 -25.43 -36.94 -24.31
CA GLY A 9 -26.44 -36.14 -23.61
C GLY A 9 -26.76 -36.66 -22.21
N VAL A 10 -26.81 -37.98 -22.03
CA VAL A 10 -27.03 -38.62 -20.72
C VAL A 10 -25.88 -38.34 -19.76
N PHE A 11 -24.63 -38.42 -20.21
CA PHE A 11 -23.46 -38.14 -19.35
C PHE A 11 -23.38 -36.66 -18.93
N ILE A 12 -23.71 -35.72 -19.83
CA ILE A 12 -23.74 -34.29 -19.51
C ILE A 12 -24.85 -34.01 -18.47
N GLY A 13 -26.05 -34.56 -18.68
CA GLY A 13 -27.16 -34.40 -17.75
C GLY A 13 -26.87 -34.99 -16.36
N ALA A 14 -26.29 -36.20 -16.32
CA ALA A 14 -25.89 -36.83 -15.06
C ALA A 14 -24.80 -36.03 -14.31
N SER A 15 -23.82 -35.49 -15.05
CA SER A 15 -22.74 -34.67 -14.47
C SER A 15 -23.28 -33.37 -13.87
N ALA A 16 -24.18 -32.68 -14.57
CA ALA A 16 -24.82 -31.47 -14.08
C ALA A 16 -25.65 -31.75 -12.81
N LEU A 17 -26.37 -32.87 -12.77
CA LEU A 17 -27.16 -33.27 -11.60
C LEU A 17 -26.27 -33.57 -10.38
N VAL A 18 -25.12 -34.23 -10.59
CA VAL A 18 -24.13 -34.50 -9.54
C VAL A 18 -23.56 -33.19 -8.99
N ILE A 19 -23.23 -32.23 -9.84
CA ILE A 19 -22.72 -30.90 -9.42
C ILE A 19 -23.79 -30.15 -8.61
N ILE A 20 -25.06 -30.18 -9.02
CA ILE A 20 -26.16 -29.55 -8.29
C ILE A 20 -26.34 -30.19 -6.92
N VAL A 21 -26.33 -31.53 -6.84
CA VAL A 21 -26.47 -32.27 -5.58
C VAL A 21 -25.30 -32.00 -4.64
N LEU A 22 -24.05 -32.01 -5.16
CA LEU A 22 -22.87 -31.65 -4.38
C LEU A 22 -22.95 -30.21 -3.88
N SER A 23 -23.37 -29.27 -4.72
CA SER A 23 -23.57 -27.86 -4.34
C SER A 23 -24.61 -27.73 -3.23
N ILE A 24 -25.74 -28.43 -3.32
CA ILE A 24 -26.78 -28.44 -2.27
C ILE A 24 -26.25 -29.05 -0.97
N ILE A 25 -25.48 -30.14 -1.03
CA ILE A 25 -24.89 -30.80 0.14
C ILE A 25 -23.86 -29.89 0.81
N ILE A 26 -22.98 -29.25 0.03
CA ILE A 26 -21.99 -28.29 0.53
C ILE A 26 -22.70 -27.10 1.18
N ASN A 27 -23.72 -26.55 0.53
CA ASN A 27 -24.47 -25.40 1.04
C ASN A 27 -25.29 -25.75 2.31
N ARG A 28 -25.85 -26.97 2.38
CA ARG A 28 -26.51 -27.49 3.60
C ARG A 28 -25.52 -27.75 4.72
N LYS A 29 -24.34 -28.28 4.44
CA LYS A 29 -23.26 -28.45 5.43
C LYS A 29 -22.81 -27.08 5.94
N HIS A 30 -22.53 -26.10 5.07
CA HIS A 30 -22.20 -24.73 5.47
C HIS A 30 -23.27 -24.10 6.37
N LYS A 31 -24.55 -24.15 5.98
CA LYS A 31 -25.66 -23.63 6.81
C LYS A 31 -25.78 -24.35 8.16
N LYS A 32 -25.56 -25.67 8.20
CA LYS A 32 -25.63 -26.48 9.42
C LYS A 32 -24.42 -26.23 10.34
N THR A 33 -23.22 -26.07 9.79
CA THR A 33 -22.02 -25.68 10.55
C THR A 33 -22.19 -24.26 11.11
N ALA A 34 -22.72 -23.33 10.32
CA ALA A 34 -23.03 -21.97 10.75
C ALA A 34 -24.14 -21.89 11.82
N SER A 35 -25.09 -22.83 11.83
CA SER A 35 -26.13 -22.89 12.88
C SER A 35 -25.68 -23.61 14.16
N ILE A 36 -24.61 -24.42 14.10
CA ILE A 36 -24.07 -25.20 15.24
C ILE A 36 -22.94 -24.43 15.92
N ALA A 37 -22.16 -23.65 15.17
CA ALA A 37 -21.28 -22.65 15.76
C ALA A 37 -22.16 -21.53 16.34
N GLY A 38 -22.28 -21.46 17.67
CA GLY A 38 -22.83 -20.26 18.32
C GLY A 38 -22.14 -19.00 17.80
N LYS A 39 -22.77 -17.82 17.93
CA LYS A 39 -22.21 -16.55 17.45
C LYS A 39 -20.72 -16.48 17.82
N PRO A 40 -19.79 -16.47 16.85
CA PRO A 40 -18.38 -16.50 17.17
C PRO A 40 -18.05 -15.28 18.03
N VAL A 41 -17.29 -15.48 19.09
CA VAL A 41 -16.87 -14.37 19.96
C VAL A 41 -16.16 -13.33 19.06
N PRO A 42 -16.59 -12.05 19.11
CA PRO A 42 -15.93 -11.00 18.34
C PRO A 42 -14.47 -10.94 18.77
N LEU A 43 -13.57 -10.88 17.78
CA LEU A 43 -12.14 -10.76 18.02
C LEU A 43 -11.80 -9.36 18.53
N PHE A 44 -12.46 -8.35 17.96
CA PHE A 44 -12.40 -6.96 18.40
C PHE A 44 -13.82 -6.49 18.67
N SER A 45 -14.03 -5.91 19.84
CA SER A 45 -15.30 -5.31 20.25
C SER A 45 -15.23 -3.78 20.25
N THR A 46 -14.02 -3.21 20.25
CA THR A 46 -13.80 -1.76 20.26
C THR A 46 -12.63 -1.34 19.35
N ILE A 47 -12.57 -0.06 18.96
CA ILE A 47 -11.46 0.49 18.18
C ILE A 47 -10.13 0.46 18.95
N PRO A 48 -10.05 0.78 20.26
CA PRO A 48 -8.83 0.60 21.02
C PRO A 48 -8.29 -0.84 20.99
N GLU A 49 -9.15 -1.85 21.15
CA GLU A 49 -8.75 -3.27 21.04
C GLU A 49 -8.23 -3.62 19.64
N LEU A 50 -8.89 -3.12 18.59
CA LEU A 50 -8.40 -3.29 17.21
C LEU A 50 -7.01 -2.67 17.06
N ASN A 51 -6.83 -1.42 17.49
CA ASN A 51 -5.57 -0.70 17.35
C ASN A 51 -4.42 -1.34 18.15
N GLU A 52 -4.67 -1.82 19.36
CA GLU A 52 -3.69 -2.61 20.13
C GLU A 52 -3.29 -3.88 19.37
N ALA A 53 -4.25 -4.58 18.76
CA ALA A 53 -3.97 -5.82 18.05
C ALA A 53 -3.23 -5.64 16.73
N ILE A 54 -3.35 -4.49 16.06
CA ILE A 54 -2.65 -4.21 14.80
C ILE A 54 -1.41 -3.32 14.97
N GLU A 55 -1.10 -2.85 16.17
CA GLU A 55 0.02 -1.95 16.44
C GLU A 55 1.36 -2.52 15.91
N PHE A 56 1.55 -3.85 16.01
CA PHE A 56 2.74 -4.54 15.51
C PHE A 56 2.97 -4.36 13.99
N THR A 57 1.92 -4.01 13.24
CA THR A 57 2.01 -3.73 11.80
C THR A 57 2.57 -2.33 11.51
N GLY A 58 2.62 -1.46 12.51
CA GLY A 58 2.99 -0.05 12.36
C GLY A 58 1.83 0.85 11.96
N PHE A 59 0.59 0.37 12.04
CA PHE A 59 -0.63 1.09 11.67
C PHE A 59 -1.64 1.18 12.81
N ALA A 60 -2.55 2.13 12.70
CA ALA A 60 -3.77 2.25 13.50
C ALA A 60 -4.96 2.60 12.59
N TYR A 61 -6.16 2.45 13.12
CA TYR A 61 -7.43 2.76 12.48
C TYR A 61 -8.05 4.04 13.04
N ASP A 62 -8.56 4.89 12.15
CA ASP A 62 -9.33 6.10 12.42
C ASP A 62 -10.78 5.90 11.98
N GLU A 63 -11.68 5.76 12.96
CA GLU A 63 -13.11 5.55 12.73
C GLU A 63 -13.82 6.76 12.10
N SER A 64 -13.26 7.97 12.26
CA SER A 64 -13.92 9.20 11.78
C SER A 64 -13.89 9.33 10.26
N GLN A 65 -12.94 8.65 9.60
CA GLN A 65 -12.74 8.66 8.16
C GLN A 65 -12.77 7.25 7.54
N ASP A 66 -12.92 6.19 8.34
CA ASP A 66 -12.86 4.78 7.93
C ASP A 66 -11.53 4.42 7.20
N ILE A 67 -10.40 4.84 7.78
CA ILE A 67 -9.06 4.61 7.22
C ILE A 67 -8.09 3.97 8.20
N PHE A 68 -7.11 3.27 7.65
CA PHE A 68 -5.89 2.89 8.35
C PHE A 68 -4.76 3.87 8.03
N TYR A 69 -3.84 4.08 8.98
CA TYR A 69 -2.79 5.07 8.87
C TYR A 69 -1.55 4.69 9.69
N SER A 70 -0.40 5.17 9.26
CA SER A 70 0.90 4.90 9.87
C SER A 70 1.01 5.52 11.26
N LEU A 71 1.57 4.76 12.20
CA LEU A 71 1.98 5.29 13.50
C LEU A 71 3.20 6.20 13.32
N MET A 72 3.45 7.05 14.32
CA MET A 72 4.60 7.98 14.30
C MET A 72 5.94 7.26 14.43
N ASN A 73 6.00 6.22 15.28
CA ASN A 73 7.23 5.47 15.58
C ASN A 73 7.07 3.98 15.25
N PRO A 74 6.76 3.61 13.99
CA PRO A 74 6.62 2.24 13.58
C PRO A 74 8.01 1.64 13.30
N TRP A 75 8.13 0.32 13.32
CA TRP A 75 9.40 -0.37 13.04
C TRP A 75 9.93 -0.09 11.62
N GLN A 76 9.05 0.30 10.68
CA GLN A 76 9.40 0.74 9.32
C GLN A 76 10.39 1.90 9.32
N ARG A 77 10.44 2.69 10.39
CA ARG A 77 11.37 3.83 10.53
C ARG A 77 12.84 3.43 10.38
N ASP A 78 13.19 2.20 10.78
CA ASP A 78 14.56 1.68 10.74
C ASP A 78 15.03 1.29 9.32
N PHE A 79 14.11 1.25 8.36
CA PHE A 79 14.41 0.79 6.99
C PHE A 79 14.62 1.94 6.00
N GLY A 80 14.16 3.15 6.33
CA GLY A 80 14.30 4.31 5.44
C GLY A 80 13.61 4.10 4.09
N TYR A 81 14.24 4.59 3.03
CA TYR A 81 13.74 4.53 1.67
C TYR A 81 14.86 4.30 0.65
N CYS A 82 14.61 3.46 -0.35
CA CYS A 82 15.45 3.33 -1.54
C CYS A 82 14.60 3.01 -2.78
N ARG A 83 15.13 3.29 -3.98
CA ARG A 83 14.44 3.01 -5.26
C ARG A 83 14.06 1.54 -5.40
N PHE A 84 14.87 0.63 -4.86
CA PHE A 84 14.55 -0.79 -4.84
C PHE A 84 13.16 -1.11 -4.24
N TYR A 85 12.71 -0.37 -3.22
CA TYR A 85 11.37 -0.56 -2.70
C TYR A 85 10.32 -0.31 -3.78
N ASP A 86 10.49 0.74 -4.58
CA ASP A 86 9.55 1.01 -5.66
C ASP A 86 9.48 -0.17 -6.66
N GLU A 87 10.64 -0.74 -6.98
CA GLU A 87 10.75 -1.86 -7.92
C GLU A 87 10.12 -3.14 -7.36
N ALA A 88 10.20 -3.38 -6.05
CA ALA A 88 9.66 -4.59 -5.43
C ALA A 88 8.12 -4.58 -5.26
N MET A 89 7.48 -3.41 -5.25
CA MET A 89 6.05 -3.25 -4.93
C MET A 89 5.10 -4.07 -5.83
N ALA A 90 5.33 -4.10 -7.14
CA ALA A 90 4.47 -4.84 -8.07
C ALA A 90 4.44 -6.35 -7.75
N THR A 91 5.56 -6.91 -7.26
CA THR A 91 5.65 -8.33 -6.85
C THR A 91 4.87 -8.63 -5.56
N LEU A 92 4.52 -7.59 -4.82
CA LEU A 92 3.84 -7.64 -3.52
C LEU A 92 2.37 -7.21 -3.62
N SER A 93 1.80 -7.28 -4.83
CA SER A 93 0.42 -6.90 -5.13
C SER A 93 0.11 -5.41 -4.93
N MET A 94 1.14 -4.56 -4.94
CA MET A 94 1.00 -3.11 -4.86
C MET A 94 1.21 -2.50 -6.24
N ILE A 95 0.16 -1.89 -6.78
CA ILE A 95 0.17 -1.17 -8.06
C ILE A 95 -0.06 0.30 -7.74
N ILE A 96 1.05 1.02 -7.59
CA ILE A 96 1.06 2.40 -7.12
C ILE A 96 1.95 3.28 -7.98
N ASP A 97 1.51 4.52 -8.20
CA ASP A 97 2.34 5.53 -8.84
C ASP A 97 3.32 6.10 -7.81
N ALA A 98 4.58 6.19 -8.21
CA ALA A 98 5.66 6.74 -7.42
C ALA A 98 6.16 8.05 -8.00
N GLU A 99 6.36 9.03 -7.13
CA GLU A 99 6.85 10.36 -7.48
C GLU A 99 7.90 10.85 -6.46
N PRO A 100 9.17 10.41 -6.62
CA PRO A 100 10.29 10.91 -5.82
C PRO A 100 10.67 12.34 -6.21
N ILE A 101 10.75 13.23 -5.23
CA ILE A 101 11.30 14.59 -5.38
C ILE A 101 12.62 14.70 -4.62
N TYR A 102 13.72 14.71 -5.36
CA TYR A 102 15.08 14.85 -4.82
C TYR A 102 15.50 16.32 -4.76
N PHE A 103 16.18 16.72 -3.69
CA PHE A 103 16.75 18.07 -3.56
C PHE A 103 17.87 18.10 -2.52
N ASP A 104 18.75 19.09 -2.62
CA ASP A 104 19.85 19.29 -1.67
C ASP A 104 19.55 20.44 -0.73
N TYR A 105 19.72 20.23 0.57
CA TYR A 105 19.48 21.24 1.59
C TYR A 105 20.38 20.99 2.80
N ASP A 106 21.00 22.08 3.30
CA ASP A 106 21.86 22.09 4.49
C ASP A 106 22.96 21.00 4.47
N GLY A 107 23.64 20.85 3.33
CA GLY A 107 24.70 19.85 3.17
C GLY A 107 24.22 18.40 3.21
N ARG A 108 22.93 18.15 2.91
CA ARG A 108 22.34 16.81 2.87
C ARG A 108 21.51 16.61 1.61
N HIS A 109 21.35 15.35 1.23
CA HIS A 109 20.50 14.92 0.13
C HIS A 109 19.13 14.52 0.69
N TRP A 110 18.09 15.23 0.26
CA TRP A 110 16.72 15.00 0.70
C TRP A 110 15.91 14.32 -0.40
N LEU A 111 14.93 13.53 0.05
CA LEU A 111 13.92 12.92 -0.78
C LEU A 111 12.57 13.10 -0.09
N ILE A 112 11.62 13.70 -0.81
CA ILE A 112 10.21 13.60 -0.46
C ILE A 112 9.54 12.69 -1.47
N GLN A 113 8.99 11.58 -0.99
CA GLN A 113 8.34 10.55 -1.80
C GLN A 113 6.82 10.69 -1.72
N PHE A 114 6.15 10.77 -2.86
CA PHE A 114 4.71 10.61 -2.94
C PHE A 114 4.34 9.25 -3.53
N TRP A 115 3.39 8.58 -2.90
CA TRP A 115 2.80 7.35 -3.43
C TRP A 115 1.27 7.46 -3.46
N LYS A 116 0.65 6.92 -4.52
CA LYS A 116 -0.81 6.69 -4.57
C LYS A 116 -1.14 5.45 -5.38
N GLY A 117 -2.14 4.68 -4.97
CA GLY A 117 -2.56 3.52 -5.76
C GLY A 117 -3.33 2.46 -4.99
N GLN A 118 -3.17 1.22 -5.45
CA GLN A 118 -3.74 0.03 -4.85
C GLN A 118 -2.65 -0.77 -4.12
N TYR A 119 -2.84 -0.96 -2.82
CA TYR A 119 -1.97 -1.70 -1.91
C TYR A 119 -2.64 -3.02 -1.53
N GLY A 120 -2.74 -3.94 -2.48
CA GLY A 120 -3.51 -5.17 -2.28
C GLY A 120 -5.01 -4.89 -2.11
N MET A 121 -5.55 -5.07 -0.91
CA MET A 121 -6.97 -4.85 -0.60
C MET A 121 -7.30 -3.42 -0.16
N THR A 122 -6.32 -2.53 -0.08
CA THR A 122 -6.54 -1.14 0.30
C THR A 122 -6.17 -0.21 -0.84
N THR A 123 -6.92 0.87 -1.05
CA THR A 123 -6.45 2.01 -1.84
C THR A 123 -5.91 3.08 -0.91
N GLY A 124 -4.86 3.78 -1.30
CA GLY A 124 -4.22 4.72 -0.38
C GLY A 124 -3.30 5.73 -1.03
N GLY A 125 -2.75 6.59 -0.17
CA GLY A 125 -1.78 7.60 -0.53
C GLY A 125 -0.83 7.90 0.62
N GLU A 126 0.41 8.25 0.28
CA GLU A 126 1.50 8.43 1.23
C GLU A 126 2.37 9.62 0.84
N VAL A 127 2.90 10.29 1.87
CA VAL A 127 3.93 11.31 1.76
C VAL A 127 5.03 10.98 2.76
N GLY A 128 6.18 10.54 2.27
CA GLY A 128 7.37 10.21 3.05
C GLY A 128 8.47 11.25 2.90
N ILE A 129 9.21 11.52 3.97
CA ILE A 129 10.31 12.50 4.03
C ILE A 129 11.55 11.78 4.55
N TYR A 130 12.60 11.82 3.75
CA TYR A 130 13.83 11.10 3.99
C TYR A 130 15.03 11.98 3.66
N CYS A 131 16.15 11.71 4.31
CA CYS A 131 17.40 12.39 4.03
C CYS A 131 18.59 11.46 4.24
N THR A 132 19.70 11.79 3.61
CA THR A 132 21.00 11.17 3.86
C THR A 132 22.08 12.23 3.77
N ASP A 133 23.17 12.03 4.50
CA ASP A 133 24.26 13.01 4.55
C ASP A 133 25.04 13.01 3.23
N SER A 134 25.63 14.14 2.85
CA SER A 134 26.31 14.24 1.54
C SER A 134 27.50 13.30 1.40
N ASP A 135 28.15 13.00 2.53
CA ASP A 135 29.29 12.10 2.61
C ASP A 135 28.85 10.62 2.70
N ASP A 136 27.54 10.36 2.85
CA ASP A 136 27.00 9.01 2.90
C ASP A 136 26.91 8.43 1.47
N THR A 137 27.87 7.57 1.14
CA THR A 137 27.97 6.88 -0.15
C THR A 137 27.28 5.52 -0.14
N GLU A 138 26.43 5.19 0.84
CA GLU A 138 25.75 3.89 0.91
C GLU A 138 24.76 3.72 -0.26
N LEU A 139 25.28 3.16 -1.36
CA LEU A 139 24.51 2.76 -2.53
C LEU A 139 24.03 1.33 -2.36
N ILE A 140 22.70 1.17 -2.36
CA ILE A 140 22.04 -0.12 -2.15
C ILE A 140 21.82 -0.85 -3.47
N ASP A 141 21.50 -0.13 -4.54
CA ASP A 141 21.22 -0.71 -5.85
C ASP A 141 21.96 0.04 -6.98
N TRP A 142 21.66 -0.33 -8.23
CA TRP A 142 22.24 0.22 -9.45
C TRP A 142 21.81 1.67 -9.74
N ASN A 143 20.83 2.22 -9.01
CA ASN A 143 20.18 3.50 -9.30
C ASN A 143 20.01 4.44 -8.09
N GLY A 144 20.39 4.08 -6.85
CA GLY A 144 20.04 4.93 -5.69
C GLY A 144 20.76 4.72 -4.37
N ARG A 145 20.85 5.83 -3.63
CA ARG A 145 21.25 5.93 -2.22
C ARG A 145 20.16 5.39 -1.29
N LEU A 146 20.57 4.89 -0.13
CA LEU A 146 19.64 4.74 0.99
C LEU A 146 19.35 6.10 1.61
N TYR A 147 18.09 6.52 1.60
CA TYR A 147 17.65 7.67 2.38
C TYR A 147 17.12 7.19 3.72
N LYS A 148 17.57 7.80 4.82
CA LYS A 148 17.13 7.46 6.17
C LYS A 148 15.88 8.26 6.51
N CYS A 149 15.05 7.70 7.40
CA CYS A 149 13.96 8.47 7.98
C CYS A 149 14.52 9.73 8.68
N VAL A 150 13.85 10.87 8.50
CA VAL A 150 14.23 12.11 9.19
C VAL A 150 14.05 11.98 10.71
N SER A 151 14.86 12.72 11.47
CA SER A 151 14.70 12.79 12.93
C SER A 151 13.43 13.56 13.32
N ASP A 152 13.08 13.48 14.61
CA ASP A 152 11.83 14.01 15.14
C ASP A 152 11.70 15.54 15.00
N ASP A 153 12.81 16.25 15.07
CA ASP A 153 12.93 17.70 14.86
C ASP A 153 12.86 18.09 13.38
N GLU A 154 13.18 17.15 12.49
CA GLU A 154 13.27 17.36 11.05
C GLU A 154 12.00 17.01 10.26
N ARG A 155 11.01 16.40 10.92
CA ARG A 155 9.66 16.19 10.36
C ARG A 155 9.07 17.51 9.85
N LEU A 156 8.31 17.43 8.76
CA LEU A 156 7.58 18.58 8.22
C LEU A 156 6.10 18.49 8.59
N ASP A 157 5.42 19.63 8.56
CA ASP A 157 3.96 19.66 8.60
C ASP A 157 3.43 19.27 7.22
N ILE A 158 2.70 18.15 7.17
CA ILE A 158 2.19 17.54 5.94
C ILE A 158 0.67 17.55 6.00
N TYR A 159 0.04 18.11 4.98
CA TYR A 159 -1.38 17.94 4.70
C TYR A 159 -1.53 17.13 3.43
N GLN A 160 -2.44 16.15 3.41
CA GLN A 160 -2.82 15.44 2.21
C GLN A 160 -4.33 15.17 2.16
N THR A 161 -4.89 15.21 0.95
CA THR A 161 -6.21 14.65 0.65
C THR A 161 -6.07 13.73 -0.55
N LEU A 162 -6.50 12.48 -0.41
CA LEU A 162 -6.59 11.53 -1.52
C LEU A 162 -7.99 11.61 -2.13
N TYR A 163 -8.05 11.66 -3.47
CA TYR A 163 -9.28 11.67 -4.23
C TYR A 163 -9.34 10.46 -5.15
N LYS A 164 -10.54 9.91 -5.33
CA LYS A 164 -10.86 8.96 -6.40
C LYS A 164 -11.92 9.58 -7.30
N ASN A 165 -11.63 9.73 -8.59
CA ASN A 165 -12.55 10.32 -9.56
C ASN A 165 -13.15 11.66 -9.06
N SER A 166 -12.29 12.55 -8.53
CA SER A 166 -12.63 13.84 -7.91
C SER A 166 -13.44 13.80 -6.60
N HIS A 167 -13.74 12.62 -6.06
CA HIS A 167 -14.39 12.48 -4.75
C HIS A 167 -13.32 12.26 -3.67
N PRO A 168 -13.31 13.05 -2.58
CA PRO A 168 -12.33 12.86 -1.52
C PRO A 168 -12.59 11.53 -0.80
N LEU A 169 -11.54 10.73 -0.65
CA LEU A 169 -11.57 9.50 0.15
C LEU A 169 -11.25 9.78 1.61
N PHE A 170 -10.17 10.54 1.88
CA PHE A 170 -9.79 10.95 3.23
C PHE A 170 -8.91 12.20 3.21
N THR A 171 -8.78 12.86 4.36
CA THR A 171 -7.83 13.95 4.60
C THR A 171 -6.99 13.69 5.85
N ARG A 172 -5.69 13.95 5.74
CA ARG A 172 -4.74 13.85 6.84
C ARG A 172 -3.93 15.13 6.96
N HIS A 173 -3.69 15.56 8.20
CA HIS A 173 -2.84 16.71 8.49
C HIS A 173 -2.07 16.47 9.78
N GLU A 174 -0.75 16.37 9.70
CA GLU A 174 0.10 16.13 10.86
C GLU A 174 1.56 16.51 10.59
N LYS A 175 2.31 16.86 11.64
CA LYS A 175 3.77 16.94 11.56
C LYS A 175 4.37 15.53 11.61
N HIS A 176 4.73 14.98 10.45
CA HIS A 176 5.14 13.59 10.30
C HIS A 176 6.35 13.45 9.36
N TRP A 177 7.00 12.30 9.41
CA TRP A 177 8.00 11.87 8.41
C TRP A 177 7.39 10.97 7.32
N TRP A 178 6.18 10.46 7.53
CA TRP A 178 5.52 9.43 6.71
C TRP A 178 4.02 9.45 7.00
N LEU A 179 3.34 10.42 6.38
CA LEU A 179 1.91 10.59 6.54
C LEU A 179 1.20 9.71 5.51
N THR A 180 0.38 8.77 6.00
CA THR A 180 -0.32 7.81 5.13
C THR A 180 -1.82 7.79 5.41
N GLY A 181 -2.57 7.17 4.49
CA GLY A 181 -3.96 6.82 4.70
C GLY A 181 -4.41 5.75 3.70
N PHE A 182 -5.18 4.78 4.18
CA PHE A 182 -5.60 3.62 3.41
C PHE A 182 -7.07 3.28 3.67
N VAL A 183 -7.87 3.23 2.61
CA VAL A 183 -9.26 2.77 2.66
C VAL A 183 -9.30 1.27 2.36
N LEU A 184 -9.82 0.49 3.29
CA LEU A 184 -9.90 -0.97 3.16
C LEU A 184 -11.11 -1.41 2.33
N GLY A 185 -10.86 -2.30 1.37
CA GLY A 185 -11.89 -2.88 0.51
C GLY A 185 -12.35 -1.98 -0.64
N GLU A 186 -11.70 -0.84 -0.83
CA GLU A 186 -11.92 0.03 -1.98
C GLU A 186 -10.88 -0.29 -3.05
N PHE A 187 -11.35 -0.68 -4.23
CA PHE A 187 -10.50 -0.93 -5.39
C PHE A 187 -10.33 0.35 -6.20
N SER A 188 -9.11 0.71 -6.57
CA SER A 188 -8.82 1.83 -7.47
C SER A 188 -7.77 1.45 -8.50
N GLN A 189 -7.90 2.00 -9.71
CA GLN A 189 -6.75 2.14 -10.60
C GLN A 189 -5.95 3.41 -10.24
N PRO A 190 -4.61 3.40 -10.35
CA PRO A 190 -3.81 4.60 -10.05
C PRO A 190 -4.24 5.86 -10.80
N GLU A 191 -4.68 5.71 -12.06
CA GLU A 191 -5.19 6.80 -12.89
C GLU A 191 -6.53 7.40 -12.42
N GLU A 192 -7.29 6.69 -11.58
CA GLU A 192 -8.50 7.23 -10.94
C GLU A 192 -8.15 8.12 -9.74
N LEU A 193 -6.92 8.02 -9.24
CA LEU A 193 -6.47 8.66 -8.01
C LEU A 193 -5.72 9.95 -8.28
N SER A 194 -5.96 10.94 -7.42
CA SER A 194 -5.15 12.16 -7.33
C SER A 194 -4.99 12.58 -5.87
N MET A 195 -3.93 13.34 -5.58
CA MET A 195 -3.67 13.88 -4.25
C MET A 195 -3.52 15.40 -4.31
N ILE A 196 -4.07 16.07 -3.30
CA ILE A 196 -3.66 17.44 -2.95
C ILE A 196 -2.72 17.32 -1.77
N ILE A 197 -1.48 17.77 -1.94
CA ILE A 197 -0.43 17.70 -0.92
C ILE A 197 -0.05 19.13 -0.54
N ARG A 198 0.13 19.41 0.75
CA ARG A 198 0.76 20.65 1.22
C ARG A 198 1.85 20.32 2.21
N LEU A 199 2.99 20.95 2.01
CA LEU A 199 4.18 20.78 2.82
C LEU A 199 4.57 22.15 3.36
N THR A 200 4.76 22.25 4.68
CA THR A 200 5.37 23.42 5.32
C THR A 200 6.82 23.08 5.67
N PHE A 201 7.75 23.78 5.02
CA PHE A 201 9.18 23.56 5.16
C PHE A 201 9.75 24.30 6.38
N LYS A 202 10.93 23.88 6.85
CA LYS A 202 11.59 24.47 8.02
C LYS A 202 11.86 25.96 7.85
N ASP A 203 12.23 26.35 6.64
CA ASP A 203 12.55 27.72 6.24
C ASP A 203 12.41 27.89 4.72
N LEU A 204 12.68 29.10 4.26
CA LEU A 204 12.59 29.47 2.85
C LEU A 204 13.66 28.79 1.99
N GLU A 205 14.82 28.46 2.55
CA GLU A 205 15.92 27.83 1.81
C GLU A 205 15.57 26.38 1.47
N MET A 206 15.07 25.61 2.44
CA MET A 206 14.61 24.24 2.20
C MET A 206 13.44 24.20 1.21
N ARG A 207 12.49 25.15 1.34
CA ARG A 207 11.39 25.31 0.37
C ARG A 207 11.92 25.55 -1.04
N ASP A 208 12.87 26.46 -1.21
CA ASP A 208 13.39 26.81 -2.54
C ASP A 208 14.21 25.68 -3.16
N ALA A 209 14.94 24.92 -2.33
CA ALA A 209 15.59 23.69 -2.73
C ALA A 209 14.56 22.64 -3.20
N PHE A 210 13.48 22.42 -2.44
CA PHE A 210 12.41 21.52 -2.85
C PHE A 210 11.75 21.96 -4.16
N LEU A 211 11.48 23.27 -4.35
CA LEU A 211 10.92 23.79 -5.59
C LEU A 211 11.85 23.58 -6.79
N LYS A 212 13.17 23.56 -6.58
CA LYS A 212 14.14 23.19 -7.62
C LYS A 212 13.99 21.71 -7.98
N GLY A 213 13.97 20.83 -6.98
CA GLY A 213 13.74 19.39 -7.18
C GLY A 213 12.42 19.09 -7.88
N LEU A 214 11.35 19.80 -7.52
CA LEU A 214 10.02 19.65 -8.12
C LEU A 214 10.04 20.02 -9.62
N ARG A 215 10.76 21.09 -10.00
CA ARG A 215 10.94 21.45 -11.42
C ARG A 215 11.81 20.45 -12.17
N GLU A 216 12.84 19.92 -11.54
CA GLU A 216 13.70 18.88 -12.12
C GLU A 216 12.94 17.57 -12.35
N ALA A 217 11.97 17.24 -11.49
CA ALA A 217 11.06 16.12 -11.68
C ALA A 217 10.06 16.31 -12.84
N GLY A 218 9.86 17.55 -13.31
CA GLY A 218 9.02 17.86 -14.48
C GLY A 218 7.82 18.77 -14.22
N TYR A 219 7.59 19.18 -12.97
CA TYR A 219 6.43 20.02 -12.62
C TYR A 219 6.57 21.45 -13.13
N SER A 220 5.48 21.95 -13.71
CA SER A 220 5.34 23.34 -14.13
C SER A 220 4.85 24.23 -12.97
N PRO A 221 5.13 25.55 -12.98
CA PRO A 221 4.62 26.49 -11.98
C PRO A 221 3.09 26.58 -11.87
N GLN A 222 2.35 26.02 -12.83
CA GLN A 222 0.89 25.97 -12.82
C GLN A 222 0.34 24.80 -11.97
N GLU A 223 1.17 23.79 -11.68
CA GLU A 223 0.78 22.56 -10.97
C GLU A 223 1.00 22.63 -9.45
N TYR A 224 1.64 23.70 -8.97
CA TYR A 224 1.83 23.97 -7.55
C TYR A 224 1.61 25.43 -7.21
N ARG A 225 1.41 25.70 -5.92
CA ARG A 225 1.28 27.05 -5.35
C ARG A 225 2.24 27.21 -4.19
N VAL A 226 2.85 28.38 -4.09
CA VAL A 226 3.80 28.71 -3.02
C VAL A 226 3.23 29.83 -2.16
N LYS A 227 3.29 29.68 -0.84
CA LYS A 227 2.92 30.72 0.11
C LYS A 227 3.86 30.66 1.31
N ARG A 228 4.76 31.66 1.43
CA ARG A 228 5.84 31.65 2.44
C ARG A 228 6.60 30.32 2.34
N ASP A 229 6.87 29.67 3.46
CA ASP A 229 7.48 28.36 3.66
C ASP A 229 6.59 27.17 3.22
N MET A 230 5.38 27.39 2.72
CA MET A 230 4.48 26.32 2.27
C MET A 230 4.47 26.14 0.75
N VAL A 231 4.46 24.88 0.31
CA VAL A 231 4.18 24.49 -1.09
C VAL A 231 2.96 23.57 -1.13
N ALA A 232 2.00 23.87 -1.99
CA ALA A 232 0.84 23.03 -2.28
C ALA A 232 0.95 22.45 -3.70
N ILE A 233 0.76 21.16 -3.85
CA ILE A 233 0.98 20.40 -5.09
C ILE A 233 -0.30 19.63 -5.42
N TYR A 234 -0.67 19.61 -6.70
CA TYR A 234 -1.63 18.64 -7.21
C TYR A 234 -0.88 17.48 -7.87
N TYR A 235 -1.01 16.29 -7.31
CA TYR A 235 -0.39 15.07 -7.81
C TYR A 235 -1.44 14.16 -8.45
N GLY A 236 -1.56 14.23 -9.78
CA GLY A 236 -2.49 13.41 -10.57
C GLY A 236 -1.76 12.35 -11.39
N THR A 237 -1.09 12.78 -12.45
CA THR A 237 -0.22 11.91 -13.26
C THR A 237 1.23 12.09 -12.81
N PRO A 238 1.99 11.01 -12.59
CA PRO A 238 3.41 11.13 -12.25
C PRO A 238 4.21 11.73 -13.41
N HIS A 239 5.17 12.60 -13.07
CA HIS A 239 6.13 13.15 -14.01
C HIS A 239 7.40 12.31 -14.08
N THR A 240 7.72 11.62 -12.99
CA THR A 240 8.87 10.73 -12.90
C THR A 240 8.60 9.33 -13.48
N SER A 241 9.66 8.65 -13.88
CA SER A 241 9.57 7.29 -14.42
C SER A 241 9.09 6.29 -13.36
N GLN A 242 8.03 5.57 -13.70
CA GLN A 242 7.48 4.50 -12.86
C GLN A 242 8.43 3.29 -12.81
N PRO A 243 8.33 2.47 -11.75
CA PRO A 243 9.20 1.29 -11.58
C PRO A 243 9.15 0.36 -12.79
N LEU A 244 10.28 -0.26 -13.14
CA LEU A 244 10.39 -1.15 -14.30
C LEU A 244 9.53 -2.39 -14.16
N THR A 245 9.20 -2.78 -12.92
CA THR A 245 8.29 -3.89 -12.64
C THR A 245 6.82 -3.57 -12.93
N ARG A 246 6.46 -2.28 -13.08
CA ARG A 246 5.15 -1.82 -13.55
C ARG A 246 5.07 -1.99 -15.06
N THR A 247 4.41 -3.05 -15.50
CA THR A 247 4.11 -3.30 -16.92
C THR A 247 2.62 -3.47 -17.09
N LYS A 248 2.07 -3.17 -18.28
CA LYS A 248 0.62 -3.33 -18.53
C LYS A 248 0.11 -4.74 -18.21
N ILE A 249 0.94 -5.76 -18.42
CA ILE A 249 0.57 -7.16 -18.17
C ILE A 249 0.59 -7.46 -16.66
N THR A 250 1.67 -7.13 -15.97
CA THR A 250 1.81 -7.36 -14.52
C THR A 250 0.79 -6.55 -13.72
N ASP A 251 0.57 -5.29 -14.11
CA ASP A 251 -0.43 -4.41 -13.51
C ASP A 251 -1.84 -4.97 -13.70
N SER A 252 -2.20 -5.38 -14.92
CA SER A 252 -3.54 -5.91 -15.22
C SER A 252 -3.86 -7.19 -14.44
N LEU A 253 -2.90 -8.14 -14.40
CA LEU A 253 -3.06 -9.38 -13.65
C LEU A 253 -3.21 -9.11 -12.14
N THR A 254 -2.34 -8.26 -11.60
CA THR A 254 -2.34 -7.91 -10.18
C THR A 254 -3.62 -7.18 -9.81
N GLN A 255 -4.04 -6.19 -10.60
CA GLN A 255 -5.26 -5.42 -10.35
C GLN A 255 -6.52 -6.25 -10.51
N SER A 256 -6.53 -7.25 -11.40
CA SER A 256 -7.67 -8.18 -11.50
C SER A 256 -7.87 -8.95 -10.19
N ARG A 257 -6.76 -9.42 -9.58
CA ARG A 257 -6.79 -10.10 -8.27
C ARG A 257 -7.14 -9.13 -7.13
N ASN A 258 -6.56 -7.94 -7.11
CA ASN A 258 -6.89 -6.92 -6.10
C ASN A 258 -8.38 -6.54 -6.17
N ARG A 259 -8.93 -6.40 -7.38
CA ARG A 259 -10.36 -6.15 -7.60
C ARG A 259 -11.22 -7.26 -7.04
N GLU A 260 -10.91 -8.51 -7.36
CA GLU A 260 -11.65 -9.67 -6.84
C GLU A 260 -11.67 -9.68 -5.31
N PHE A 261 -10.53 -9.41 -4.66
CA PHE A 261 -10.48 -9.34 -3.20
C PHE A 261 -11.30 -8.19 -2.60
N CYS A 262 -11.28 -7.01 -3.23
CA CYS A 262 -12.13 -5.91 -2.80
C CYS A 262 -13.62 -6.26 -2.98
N GLU A 263 -14.00 -6.90 -4.10
CA GLU A 263 -15.39 -7.31 -4.35
C GLU A 263 -15.88 -8.38 -3.36
N ILE A 264 -15.04 -9.35 -3.01
CA ILE A 264 -15.37 -10.35 -1.99
C ILE A 264 -15.47 -9.69 -0.61
N TYR A 265 -14.52 -8.79 -0.27
CA TYR A 265 -14.59 -8.01 0.96
C TYR A 265 -15.90 -7.24 1.05
N GLN A 266 -16.25 -6.46 0.02
CA GLN A 266 -17.48 -5.67 0.00
C GLN A 266 -18.72 -6.56 0.13
N ARG A 267 -18.73 -7.74 -0.48
CA ARG A 267 -19.84 -8.70 -0.36
C ARG A 267 -20.02 -9.21 1.06
N ILE A 268 -18.95 -9.63 1.72
CA ILE A 268 -18.98 -10.15 3.10
C ILE A 268 -19.34 -9.02 4.08
N THR A 269 -18.81 -7.82 3.84
CA THR A 269 -18.89 -6.69 4.78
C THR A 269 -20.12 -5.80 4.57
N ALA A 270 -20.83 -5.90 3.45
CA ALA A 270 -22.01 -5.09 3.11
C ALA A 270 -23.06 -4.96 4.23
N PRO A 271 -23.34 -6.00 5.06
CA PRO A 271 -24.30 -5.87 6.16
C PRO A 271 -23.82 -5.05 7.37
N PHE A 272 -22.54 -4.67 7.41
CA PHE A 272 -21.88 -4.14 8.61
C PHE A 272 -21.36 -2.71 8.40
N ASN A 273 -21.58 -1.87 9.40
CA ASN A 273 -21.16 -0.46 9.36
C ASN A 273 -19.83 -0.21 10.08
N SER A 274 -19.53 -0.96 11.15
CA SER A 274 -18.31 -0.77 11.93
C SER A 274 -17.16 -1.64 11.40
N ILE A 275 -15.93 -1.13 11.42
CA ILE A 275 -14.76 -1.92 11.00
C ILE A 275 -14.59 -3.20 11.83
N THR A 276 -14.93 -3.15 13.12
CA THR A 276 -14.83 -4.30 14.02
C THR A 276 -15.77 -5.42 13.57
N ASP A 277 -17.02 -5.08 13.21
CA ASP A 277 -17.97 -6.05 12.67
C ASP A 277 -17.55 -6.57 11.30
N LYS A 278 -17.05 -5.68 10.42
CA LYS A 278 -16.52 -6.06 9.10
C LYS A 278 -15.38 -7.08 9.23
N LEU A 279 -14.39 -6.82 10.10
CA LEU A 279 -13.26 -7.71 10.35
C LEU A 279 -13.69 -9.02 11.03
N ASN A 280 -14.63 -8.97 11.97
CA ASN A 280 -15.21 -10.15 12.59
C ASN A 280 -15.93 -11.05 11.57
N ALA A 281 -16.69 -10.47 10.64
CA ALA A 281 -17.36 -11.20 9.56
C ALA A 281 -16.35 -11.82 8.58
N LEU A 282 -15.33 -11.06 8.17
CA LEU A 282 -14.26 -11.57 7.31
C LEU A 282 -13.56 -12.76 7.94
N ARG A 283 -13.21 -12.70 9.23
CA ARG A 283 -12.57 -13.82 9.91
C ARG A 283 -13.42 -15.08 9.91
N GLN A 284 -14.74 -14.94 10.00
CA GLN A 284 -15.68 -16.07 10.01
C GLN A 284 -15.90 -16.66 8.62
N GLU A 285 -16.01 -15.81 7.61
CA GLU A 285 -16.38 -16.23 6.25
C GLU A 285 -15.19 -16.50 5.34
N ASN A 286 -14.07 -15.80 5.55
CA ASN A 286 -12.88 -15.88 4.71
C ASN A 286 -11.61 -15.44 5.49
N GLU A 287 -10.98 -16.39 6.18
CA GLU A 287 -9.78 -16.18 6.99
C GLU A 287 -8.58 -15.63 6.17
N GLU A 288 -8.46 -16.00 4.89
CA GLU A 288 -7.41 -15.46 4.02
C GLU A 288 -7.59 -13.96 3.79
N LEU A 289 -8.81 -13.52 3.46
CA LEU A 289 -9.12 -12.10 3.30
C LEU A 289 -8.99 -11.33 4.61
N TYR A 290 -9.37 -11.92 5.73
CA TYR A 290 -9.14 -11.33 7.04
C TYR A 290 -7.64 -11.08 7.28
N ASN A 291 -6.79 -12.08 7.01
CA ASN A 291 -5.35 -11.94 7.15
C ASN A 291 -4.78 -10.87 6.21
N MET A 292 -5.29 -10.75 4.98
CA MET A 292 -4.90 -9.66 4.06
C MET A 292 -5.38 -8.28 4.53
N ALA A 293 -6.55 -8.20 5.18
CA ALA A 293 -7.12 -6.97 5.69
C ALA A 293 -6.36 -6.40 6.90
N ILE A 294 -5.84 -7.25 7.79
CA ILE A 294 -5.10 -6.83 8.99
C ILE A 294 -3.61 -6.63 8.74
N HIS A 295 -3.03 -7.29 7.73
CA HIS A 295 -1.63 -7.12 7.34
C HIS A 295 -1.55 -6.15 6.15
N PHE A 296 -1.65 -4.85 6.45
CA PHE A 296 -1.71 -3.72 5.51
C PHE A 296 -0.58 -3.72 4.48
N GLY A 297 -0.85 -4.34 3.33
CA GLY A 297 0.18 -4.58 2.33
C GLY A 297 1.27 -5.50 2.86
N LYS A 298 1.98 -6.17 1.94
CA LYS A 298 3.13 -7.02 2.30
C LYS A 298 4.36 -6.17 2.65
N GLN A 299 4.19 -5.14 3.47
CA GLN A 299 5.24 -4.17 3.82
C GLN A 299 6.38 -4.83 4.57
N ARG A 300 6.08 -5.80 5.45
CA ARG A 300 7.13 -6.58 6.11
C ARG A 300 8.01 -7.29 5.10
N GLU A 301 7.41 -7.94 4.11
CA GLU A 301 8.12 -8.58 3.02
C GLU A 301 8.87 -7.56 2.15
N LEU A 302 8.28 -6.38 1.89
CA LEU A 302 8.93 -5.29 1.16
C LEU A 302 10.19 -4.82 1.86
N PHE A 303 10.10 -4.42 3.12
CA PHE A 303 11.23 -3.88 3.87
C PHE A 303 12.28 -4.96 4.18
N GLN A 304 11.87 -6.21 4.41
CA GLN A 304 12.79 -7.33 4.59
C GLN A 304 13.48 -7.78 3.30
N SER A 305 12.89 -7.53 2.13
CA SER A 305 13.49 -7.91 0.85
C SER A 305 14.84 -7.21 0.61
N LEU A 306 15.02 -5.99 1.14
CA LEU A 306 16.30 -5.30 1.13
C LEU A 306 17.37 -6.03 1.95
N ASN A 307 17.03 -6.47 3.16
CA ASN A 307 17.98 -7.20 4.01
C ASN A 307 18.43 -8.50 3.37
N LYS A 308 17.53 -9.16 2.62
CA LYS A 308 17.88 -10.34 1.83
C LYS A 308 18.91 -10.00 0.74
N LEU A 309 18.69 -8.92 -0.01
CA LEU A 309 19.64 -8.45 -1.03
C LEU A 309 21.00 -8.06 -0.45
N LYS A 310 21.03 -7.33 0.67
CA LYS A 310 22.28 -6.95 1.35
C LYS A 310 23.10 -8.19 1.70
N ARG A 311 22.47 -9.21 2.30
CA ARG A 311 23.13 -10.49 2.64
C ARG A 311 23.62 -11.26 1.41
N GLU A 312 22.84 -11.29 0.34
CA GLU A 312 23.23 -11.95 -0.93
C GLU A 312 24.46 -11.26 -1.55
N ARG A 313 24.56 -9.93 -1.47
CA ARG A 313 25.72 -9.16 -1.95
C ARG A 313 26.96 -9.40 -1.09
N GLU A 314 26.83 -9.40 0.24
CA GLU A 314 27.92 -9.71 1.16
C GLU A 314 28.49 -11.11 0.89
N ALA A 315 27.62 -12.12 0.77
CA ALA A 315 28.03 -13.49 0.47
C ALA A 315 28.70 -13.63 -0.93
N ALA A 316 28.28 -12.84 -1.92
CA ALA A 316 28.91 -12.82 -3.23
C ALA A 316 30.33 -12.23 -3.20
N ASN A 317 30.53 -11.16 -2.42
CA ASN A 317 31.84 -10.53 -2.25
C ASN A 317 32.83 -11.43 -1.50
N ASP A 318 32.37 -12.13 -0.45
CA ASP A 318 33.19 -13.07 0.32
C ASP A 318 33.65 -14.28 -0.52
N ASN A 319 32.79 -14.75 -1.44
CA ASN A 319 33.14 -15.82 -2.38
C ASN A 319 34.16 -15.38 -3.45
N GLN A 320 34.15 -14.09 -3.84
CA GLN A 320 35.15 -13.53 -4.75
C GLN A 320 36.51 -13.32 -4.07
N GLN A 321 36.55 -12.94 -2.79
CA GLN A 321 37.80 -12.78 -2.05
C GLN A 321 38.43 -14.10 -1.58
N SER A 322 37.66 -15.19 -1.50
CA SER A 322 38.15 -16.53 -1.16
C SER A 322 38.56 -17.38 -2.37
N SER A 323 38.45 -16.82 -3.58
CA SER A 323 38.88 -17.44 -4.84
C SER A 323 40.08 -16.74 -5.51
N GLU A 324 40.69 -15.76 -4.82
CA GLU A 324 42.01 -15.18 -5.12
C GLU A 324 43.10 -15.73 -4.18
#